data_AF-S9UBY3-F1
#
_entry.id   AF-S9UBY3-F1
#
_cell.length_a   1.000
_cell.length_b   1.000
_cell.length_c   1.000
_cell.angle_alpha   90.00
_cell.angle_beta   90.00
_cell.angle_gamma   90.00
#
_symmetry.space_group_name_H-M   'P 1'
#
loop_
_entity.id
_entity.type
_entity.pdbx_description
1 polymer ?
#
loop_
_entity_poly.entity_id
_entity_poly.type
_entity_poly.pdbx_seq_one_letter_code
_entity_poly.pdbx_strand_id
1 'polypeptide(L)'
;MRGLVAGVFSFCIGVTTSSVYCSCPSASTDELKRCADFLDHNCRWTVDFSNMESFGRNTASGQASLQILRTQTPYISSLGVASPFMRMICFLPSVSTPKVAEYIADINLRKSWDENYGSFEKEKDDPIVQSTIIPYARPIEAVAGHFGVCEGDACKLEPNVQQRLVDSNFYAHRVRTGFADYFGIADRLFFYKRNTYLYVPRSRPDAAPMVDILYDGNTRLVRAMEASGDATSRWIERVRDEGHFEPAFMNYQHVVLVPIADAERQLFANSDTLKALATSGSMFDEMSSKRLYRIAKSTAAASEGEAVGVKGTLLIMTSANEVGVPRFIPLWSQKRISARVTLKAYEHLLLAMDRSNNE
;
A
#
# COMPACT_ATOMS: atom_id res chain seq x y z
N MET A 1 13.80 17.36 12.31
CA MET A 1 12.33 17.56 12.37
C MET A 1 11.68 16.20 12.26
N ARG A 2 10.78 15.84 13.19
CA ARG A 2 10.44 14.44 13.51
C ARG A 2 8.93 14.26 13.49
N GLY A 3 8.46 13.23 12.78
CA GLY A 3 7.05 12.89 12.68
C GLY A 3 6.62 11.51 13.23
N LEU A 4 5.62 11.46 14.11
CA LEU A 4 4.79 10.30 14.46
C LEU A 4 4.15 9.67 13.24
N VAL A 5 3.71 8.44 13.50
CA VAL A 5 2.77 7.65 12.75
C VAL A 5 1.76 7.05 13.73
N ALA A 6 0.46 7.28 13.56
CA ALA A 6 -0.60 6.46 14.17
C ALA A 6 -1.94 6.67 13.45
N GLY A 7 -2.57 5.55 13.08
CA GLY A 7 -3.69 5.47 12.12
C GLY A 7 -3.20 4.91 10.77
N VAL A 8 -2.47 3.78 10.79
CA VAL A 8 -1.83 3.16 9.60
C VAL A 8 -1.11 4.17 8.67
N PHE A 9 -0.30 5.04 9.24
CA PHE A 9 0.52 6.08 8.58
C PHE A 9 -0.16 7.43 8.39
N SER A 10 0.26 8.31 9.27
CA SER A 10 -0.02 9.72 9.31
C SER A 10 0.87 10.21 10.43
N PHE A 11 1.94 11.01 10.23
CA PHE A 11 1.89 12.45 10.49
C PHE A 11 3.22 13.36 10.19
N CYS A 12 3.17 14.73 9.97
CA CYS A 12 4.05 15.96 10.22
C CYS A 12 3.55 17.35 9.60
N ILE A 13 3.98 18.55 10.12
CA ILE A 13 3.38 19.94 10.04
C ILE A 13 4.01 20.90 8.97
N GLY A 14 3.24 21.86 8.43
CA GLY A 14 3.66 22.92 7.47
C GLY A 14 4.11 24.30 8.03
N VAL A 15 4.67 25.12 7.13
CA VAL A 15 4.85 26.60 7.23
C VAL A 15 4.48 27.19 5.86
N THR A 16 3.69 28.25 5.86
CA THR A 16 3.20 28.96 4.67
C THR A 16 4.28 29.83 4.03
N THR A 17 4.55 29.64 2.73
CA THR A 17 5.00 30.72 1.82
C THR A 17 4.55 30.45 0.39
N SER A 18 3.96 31.47 -0.22
CA SER A 18 3.50 31.56 -1.61
C SER A 18 4.65 31.55 -2.61
N SER A 19 4.51 30.92 -3.78
CA SER A 19 4.72 31.58 -5.09
C SER A 19 4.60 30.64 -6.30
N VAL A 20 3.83 31.13 -7.28
CA VAL A 20 4.05 31.17 -8.74
C VAL A 20 4.14 29.86 -9.53
N TYR A 21 3.15 29.72 -10.43
CA TYR A 21 2.98 28.74 -11.48
C TYR A 21 4.09 28.78 -12.54
N CYS A 22 4.50 27.60 -13.00
CA CYS A 22 4.90 27.36 -14.39
C CYS A 22 4.38 25.99 -14.86
N SER A 23 4.09 25.92 -16.15
CA SER A 23 3.23 24.98 -16.86
C SER A 23 3.90 23.64 -17.24
N CYS A 24 3.05 22.61 -17.49
CA CYS A 24 3.28 21.26 -18.05
C CYS A 24 3.91 20.19 -17.11
N PRO A 25 3.66 18.86 -17.28
CA PRO A 25 2.74 18.09 -18.13
C PRO A 25 1.64 17.33 -17.30
N SER A 26 0.95 16.31 -17.85
CA SER A 26 -0.28 15.68 -17.33
C SER A 26 -0.32 15.43 -15.80
N ALA A 27 -1.23 16.13 -15.11
CA ALA A 27 -1.16 16.49 -13.70
C ALA A 27 -1.26 15.37 -12.64
N SER A 28 -1.59 14.12 -13.00
CA SER A 28 -1.83 13.05 -12.01
C SER A 28 -0.61 12.17 -11.72
N THR A 29 0.32 11.95 -12.66
CA THR A 29 1.42 10.97 -12.46
C THR A 29 2.71 11.54 -11.85
N ASP A 30 2.81 12.85 -11.66
CA ASP A 30 4.09 13.49 -11.31
C ASP A 30 4.50 13.34 -9.84
N GLU A 31 3.56 13.35 -8.89
CA GLU A 31 3.90 13.22 -7.46
C GLU A 31 4.25 11.77 -7.11
N LEU A 32 3.46 10.81 -7.62
CA LEU A 32 3.73 9.38 -7.41
C LEU A 32 5.09 8.96 -7.97
N LYS A 33 5.46 9.43 -9.17
CA LYS A 33 6.78 9.20 -9.77
C LYS A 33 7.89 9.85 -8.95
N ARG A 34 7.74 11.10 -8.51
CA ARG A 34 8.73 11.77 -7.64
C ARG A 34 8.92 11.03 -6.31
N CYS A 35 7.85 10.51 -5.74
CA CYS A 35 7.90 9.66 -4.55
C CYS A 35 8.65 8.35 -4.82
N ALA A 36 8.41 7.70 -5.96
CA ALA A 36 9.14 6.49 -6.37
C ALA A 36 10.64 6.80 -6.58
N ASP A 37 10.96 7.83 -7.35
CA ASP A 37 12.34 8.26 -7.63
C ASP A 37 13.10 8.61 -6.33
N PHE A 38 12.44 9.27 -5.39
CA PHE A 38 13.00 9.55 -4.06
C PHE A 38 13.36 8.27 -3.32
N LEU A 39 12.45 7.29 -3.30
CA LEU A 39 12.69 6.00 -2.67
C LEU A 39 13.84 5.23 -3.35
N ASP A 40 13.96 5.32 -4.68
CA ASP A 40 14.96 4.59 -5.45
C ASP A 40 16.38 5.12 -5.27
N HIS A 41 16.54 6.43 -5.02
CA HIS A 41 17.87 7.07 -5.01
C HIS A 41 18.32 7.59 -3.65
N ASN A 42 17.39 7.93 -2.75
CA ASN A 42 17.69 8.74 -1.57
C ASN A 42 17.28 8.11 -0.24
N CYS A 43 16.83 6.84 -0.24
CA CYS A 43 16.31 6.23 0.96
C CYS A 43 17.38 5.52 1.81
N ARG A 44 17.39 5.84 3.11
CA ARG A 44 18.02 5.02 4.14
C ARG A 44 16.95 4.64 5.14
N TRP A 45 16.68 3.35 5.25
CA TRP A 45 15.66 2.80 6.14
C TRP A 45 16.23 2.53 7.53
N THR A 46 15.45 2.84 8.56
CA THR A 46 15.68 2.45 9.95
C THR A 46 14.52 1.62 10.43
N VAL A 47 14.81 0.53 11.13
CA VAL A 47 13.77 -0.29 11.77
C VAL A 47 13.26 0.46 13.01
N ASP A 48 11.95 0.71 13.03
CA ASP A 48 11.26 1.28 14.18
C ASP A 48 10.73 0.19 15.11
N PHE A 49 10.32 -0.95 14.54
CA PHE A 49 9.79 -2.10 15.26
C PHE A 49 9.99 -3.38 14.46
N SER A 50 10.23 -4.50 15.14
CA SER A 50 10.13 -5.82 14.53
C SER A 50 9.81 -6.89 15.58
N ASN A 51 8.86 -7.78 15.27
CA ASN A 51 8.68 -9.06 15.96
C ASN A 51 8.94 -10.26 15.03
N MET A 52 9.62 -10.03 13.90
CA MET A 52 9.96 -11.06 12.90
C MET A 52 10.86 -12.16 13.49
N GLU A 53 11.70 -11.85 14.47
CA GLU A 53 12.52 -12.83 15.20
C GLU A 53 11.68 -13.86 15.97
N SER A 54 10.42 -13.53 16.26
CA SER A 54 9.47 -14.44 16.91
C SER A 54 8.57 -15.18 15.91
N PHE A 55 8.92 -15.22 14.63
CA PHE A 55 8.13 -15.82 13.55
C PHE A 55 7.50 -17.16 13.94
N GLY A 56 8.28 -18.15 14.37
CA GLY A 56 7.76 -19.48 14.71
C GLY A 56 6.72 -19.50 15.84
N ARG A 57 6.85 -18.60 16.83
CA ARG A 57 5.84 -18.44 17.89
C ARG A 57 4.59 -17.75 17.35
N ASN A 58 4.78 -16.67 16.59
CA ASN A 58 3.68 -15.90 16.03
C ASN A 58 2.82 -16.81 15.15
N THR A 59 3.42 -17.58 14.25
CA THR A 59 2.70 -18.51 13.36
C THR A 59 1.97 -19.60 14.11
N ALA A 60 2.57 -20.19 15.16
CA ALA A 60 1.91 -21.20 15.97
C ALA A 60 0.66 -20.65 16.70
N SER A 61 0.67 -19.37 17.03
CA SER A 61 -0.47 -18.66 17.64
C SER A 61 -1.42 -17.99 16.63
N GLY A 62 -1.20 -18.16 15.32
CA GLY A 62 -1.99 -17.48 14.27
C GLY A 62 -1.79 -15.96 14.21
N GLN A 63 -0.73 -15.43 14.82
CA GLN A 63 -0.43 -14.00 14.87
C GLN A 63 0.40 -13.53 13.68
N ALA A 64 0.24 -12.26 13.31
CA ALA A 64 1.04 -11.61 12.29
C ALA A 64 2.51 -11.41 12.73
N SER A 65 3.44 -11.61 11.79
CA SER A 65 4.84 -11.22 11.97
C SER A 65 5.12 -9.94 11.21
N LEU A 66 5.65 -8.93 11.88
CA LEU A 66 5.66 -7.53 11.45
C LEU A 66 7.05 -6.89 11.60
N GLN A 67 7.41 -6.07 10.63
CA GLN A 67 8.51 -5.12 10.71
C GLN A 67 8.05 -3.77 10.17
N ILE A 68 8.28 -2.72 10.95
CA ILE A 68 8.00 -1.34 10.58
C ILE A 68 9.33 -0.61 10.39
N LEU A 69 9.50 0.01 9.24
CA LEU A 69 10.65 0.82 8.88
C LEU A 69 10.22 2.24 8.57
N ARG A 70 11.19 3.14 8.72
CA ARG A 70 11.05 4.56 8.46
C ARG A 70 12.28 5.07 7.73
N THR A 71 12.10 6.00 6.80
CA THR A 71 13.22 6.72 6.18
C THR A 71 13.86 7.74 7.12
N GLN A 72 15.19 7.85 7.08
CA GLN A 72 15.92 8.86 7.85
C GLN A 72 15.68 10.27 7.32
N THR A 73 15.61 10.40 5.99
CA THR A 73 15.36 11.65 5.29
C THR A 73 13.88 11.74 4.94
N PRO A 74 13.16 12.79 5.37
CA PRO A 74 11.77 12.97 4.96
C PRO A 74 11.68 13.36 3.49
N TYR A 75 10.64 12.88 2.82
CA TYR A 75 10.23 13.39 1.52
C TYR A 75 9.58 14.76 1.69
N ILE A 76 9.85 15.68 0.78
CA ILE A 76 9.23 17.01 0.76
C ILE A 76 8.32 17.06 -0.46
N SER A 77 7.02 17.20 -0.22
CA SER A 77 6.03 17.22 -1.29
C SER A 77 6.07 18.50 -2.11
N SER A 78 5.31 18.53 -3.20
CA SER A 78 5.11 19.76 -3.99
C SER A 78 4.53 20.94 -3.20
N LEU A 79 3.92 20.70 -2.03
CA LEU A 79 3.43 21.74 -1.13
C LEU A 79 4.47 22.16 -0.06
N GLY A 80 5.68 21.61 -0.11
CA GLY A 80 6.71 21.85 0.91
C GLY A 80 6.46 21.10 2.22
N VAL A 81 5.52 20.15 2.25
CA VAL A 81 5.22 19.37 3.45
C VAL A 81 6.20 18.21 3.55
N ALA A 82 6.92 18.16 4.67
CA ALA A 82 7.90 17.12 4.94
C ALA A 82 7.27 15.92 5.68
N SER A 83 7.30 14.75 5.06
CA SER A 83 6.80 13.49 5.64
C SER A 83 7.82 12.36 5.46
N PRO A 84 8.16 11.59 6.50
CA PRO A 84 8.97 10.40 6.31
C PRO A 84 8.17 9.35 5.55
N PHE A 85 8.82 8.64 4.64
CA PHE A 85 8.29 7.38 4.16
C PHE A 85 8.34 6.34 5.26
N MET A 86 7.27 5.55 5.30
CA MET A 86 7.16 4.41 6.17
C MET A 86 6.97 3.16 5.33
N ARG A 87 7.55 2.06 5.78
CA ARG A 87 7.35 0.75 5.19
C ARG A 87 6.97 -0.25 6.25
N MET A 88 6.04 -1.10 5.91
CA MET A 88 5.62 -2.20 6.73
C MET A 88 5.75 -3.48 5.93
N ILE A 89 6.47 -4.44 6.50
CA ILE A 89 6.55 -5.81 6.02
C ILE A 89 5.78 -6.65 7.03
N CYS A 90 4.74 -7.35 6.58
CA CYS A 90 3.86 -8.12 7.44
C CYS A 90 3.61 -9.48 6.81
N PHE A 91 3.91 -10.57 7.52
CA PHE A 91 3.50 -11.91 7.14
C PHE A 91 2.24 -12.29 7.91
N LEU A 92 1.21 -12.65 7.14
CA LEU A 92 -0.10 -13.08 7.61
C LEU A 92 -0.23 -14.59 7.37
N PRO A 93 -0.16 -15.43 8.42
CA PRO A 93 -0.22 -16.88 8.26
C PRO A 93 -1.60 -17.32 7.80
N SER A 94 -1.65 -18.40 7.02
CA SER A 94 -2.87 -19.15 6.64
C SER A 94 -3.94 -18.36 5.89
N VAL A 95 -3.65 -17.17 5.39
CA VAL A 95 -4.58 -16.35 4.59
C VAL A 95 -4.06 -16.10 3.18
N SER A 96 -4.97 -16.15 2.21
CA SER A 96 -4.64 -15.99 0.79
C SER A 96 -4.58 -14.51 0.38
N THR A 97 -3.81 -14.22 -0.67
CA THR A 97 -3.68 -12.85 -1.19
C THR A 97 -5.02 -12.24 -1.64
N PRO A 98 -5.96 -12.98 -2.30
CA PRO A 98 -7.25 -12.40 -2.65
C PRO A 98 -8.08 -12.03 -1.43
N LYS A 99 -8.05 -12.86 -0.38
CA LYS A 99 -8.82 -12.60 0.85
C LYS A 99 -8.30 -11.36 1.59
N VAL A 100 -6.98 -11.22 1.69
CA VAL A 100 -6.37 -10.02 2.27
C VAL A 100 -6.68 -8.79 1.42
N ALA A 101 -6.62 -8.90 0.09
CA ALA A 101 -6.96 -7.80 -0.82
C ALA A 101 -8.42 -7.34 -0.64
N GLU A 102 -9.34 -8.30 -0.55
CA GLU A 102 -10.77 -8.07 -0.31
C GLU A 102 -11.00 -7.28 0.99
N TYR A 103 -10.43 -7.73 2.11
CA TYR A 103 -10.60 -7.05 3.40
C TYR A 103 -9.95 -5.66 3.49
N ILE A 104 -8.90 -5.42 2.70
CA ILE A 104 -8.24 -4.12 2.63
C ILE A 104 -9.03 -3.14 1.74
N ALA A 105 -9.61 -3.65 0.64
CA ALA A 105 -10.18 -2.83 -0.43
C ALA A 105 -11.71 -2.71 -0.40
N ASP A 106 -12.43 -3.67 0.15
CA ASP A 106 -13.89 -3.60 0.27
C ASP A 106 -14.31 -2.63 1.37
N ILE A 107 -15.31 -1.82 1.09
CA ILE A 107 -15.77 -0.75 1.99
C ILE A 107 -16.40 -1.30 3.26
N ASN A 108 -17.20 -2.37 3.14
CA ASN A 108 -17.95 -2.93 4.25
C ASN A 108 -17.05 -3.79 5.13
N LEU A 109 -16.24 -4.64 4.50
CA LEU A 109 -15.26 -5.46 5.22
C LEU A 109 -14.22 -4.58 5.90
N ARG A 110 -13.74 -3.50 5.28
CA ARG A 110 -12.76 -2.63 5.94
C ARG A 110 -13.27 -2.07 7.27
N LYS A 111 -14.54 -1.65 7.31
CA LYS A 111 -15.19 -1.14 8.54
C LYS A 111 -15.41 -2.20 9.60
N SER A 112 -15.43 -3.50 9.25
CA SER A 112 -15.67 -4.58 10.22
C SER A 112 -14.47 -4.88 11.11
N TRP A 113 -13.26 -4.50 10.68
CA TRP A 113 -12.02 -4.80 11.42
C TRP A 113 -11.15 -3.56 11.72
N ASP A 114 -11.21 -2.52 10.90
CA ASP A 114 -10.40 -1.31 11.09
C ASP A 114 -11.20 -0.23 11.83
N GLU A 115 -11.05 -0.21 13.16
CA GLU A 115 -11.66 0.77 14.07
C GLU A 115 -11.31 2.23 13.73
N ASN A 116 -10.30 2.45 12.88
CA ASN A 116 -9.83 3.79 12.53
C ASN A 116 -10.58 4.41 11.35
N TYR A 117 -11.44 3.67 10.65
CA TYR A 117 -12.21 4.17 9.51
C TYR A 117 -13.55 4.73 9.96
N GLY A 118 -13.65 6.07 10.04
CA GLY A 118 -14.89 6.76 10.37
C GLY A 118 -15.88 6.82 9.19
N SER A 119 -15.36 6.93 7.96
CA SER A 119 -16.16 6.77 6.75
C SER A 119 -15.30 6.20 5.62
N PHE A 120 -15.94 5.54 4.66
CA PHE A 120 -15.29 5.02 3.47
C PHE A 120 -16.33 4.94 2.36
N GLU A 121 -16.05 5.62 1.26
CA GLU A 121 -16.94 5.79 0.14
C GLU A 121 -16.19 5.67 -1.20
N LYS A 122 -16.89 5.12 -2.20
CA LYS A 122 -16.46 5.00 -3.60
C LYS A 122 -17.32 5.95 -4.45
N GLU A 123 -16.68 6.66 -5.37
CA GLU A 123 -17.36 7.45 -6.40
C GLU A 123 -18.14 6.51 -7.35
N LYS A 124 -19.41 6.80 -7.61
CA LYS A 124 -20.33 5.91 -8.34
C LYS A 124 -20.83 6.49 -9.67
N ASP A 125 -20.69 7.79 -9.87
CA ASP A 125 -21.46 8.56 -10.84
C ASP A 125 -20.60 9.10 -12.00
N ASP A 126 -19.29 8.80 -12.06
CA ASP A 126 -18.41 9.31 -13.12
C ASP A 126 -17.51 8.25 -13.81
N PRO A 127 -17.91 7.74 -14.99
CA PRO A 127 -17.06 6.88 -15.82
C PRO A 127 -16.01 7.65 -16.65
N ILE A 128 -16.10 8.99 -16.78
CA ILE A 128 -15.24 9.78 -17.67
C ILE A 128 -13.89 10.07 -17.01
N VAL A 129 -13.86 10.40 -15.72
CA VAL A 129 -12.61 10.58 -14.95
C VAL A 129 -11.83 9.26 -14.81
N GLN A 130 -12.49 8.11 -14.99
CA GLN A 130 -11.85 6.80 -15.01
C GLN A 130 -10.94 6.59 -16.24
N SER A 131 -11.21 7.28 -17.37
CA SER A 131 -10.60 7.02 -18.68
C SER A 131 -9.36 7.86 -19.04
N THR A 132 -9.15 9.01 -18.40
CA THR A 132 -8.12 9.99 -18.81
C THR A 132 -6.79 9.88 -18.07
N ILE A 133 -6.72 9.08 -16.99
CA ILE A 133 -5.48 8.89 -16.22
C ILE A 133 -4.95 7.48 -16.48
N ILE A 134 -3.86 7.38 -17.27
CA ILE A 134 -3.10 6.15 -17.47
C ILE A 134 -2.61 5.69 -16.08
N PRO A 135 -3.11 4.55 -15.58
CA PRO A 135 -2.78 4.14 -14.22
C PRO A 135 -1.35 3.59 -14.18
N TYR A 136 -0.58 4.09 -13.22
CA TYR A 136 0.82 3.72 -13.04
C TYR A 136 0.92 2.28 -12.52
N ALA A 137 1.65 1.43 -13.24
CA ALA A 137 1.78 0.01 -12.93
C ALA A 137 3.24 -0.35 -12.70
N ARG A 138 3.46 -1.42 -11.91
CA ARG A 138 4.79 -2.01 -11.75
C ARG A 138 5.30 -2.53 -13.11
N PRO A 139 6.60 -2.40 -13.43
CA PRO A 139 7.18 -2.96 -14.65
C PRO A 139 7.37 -4.50 -14.55
N ILE A 140 6.32 -5.24 -14.17
CA ILE A 140 6.45 -6.68 -13.92
C ILE A 140 6.70 -7.48 -15.18
N GLU A 141 6.12 -7.05 -16.31
CA GLU A 141 6.29 -7.70 -17.61
C GLU A 141 7.75 -7.62 -18.07
N ALA A 142 8.43 -6.50 -17.80
CA ALA A 142 9.84 -6.29 -18.14
C ALA A 142 10.79 -7.22 -17.34
N VAL A 143 10.41 -7.61 -16.12
CA VAL A 143 11.24 -8.46 -15.24
C VAL A 143 10.81 -9.92 -15.23
N ALA A 144 9.65 -10.24 -15.79
CA ALA A 144 9.18 -11.61 -15.93
C ALA A 144 10.06 -12.39 -16.92
N GLY A 145 10.20 -13.70 -16.70
CA GLY A 145 10.77 -14.57 -17.75
C GLY A 145 9.88 -14.52 -18.99
N HIS A 146 10.42 -14.71 -20.19
CA HIS A 146 9.63 -14.70 -21.42
C HIS A 146 9.54 -16.10 -22.02
N PHE A 147 8.47 -16.40 -22.74
CA PHE A 147 8.31 -17.62 -23.53
C PHE A 147 7.96 -17.29 -24.97
N GLY A 148 8.42 -18.13 -25.91
CA GLY A 148 8.10 -17.99 -27.32
C GLY A 148 6.67 -18.46 -27.59
N VAL A 149 5.88 -17.60 -28.24
CA VAL A 149 4.58 -17.94 -28.82
C VAL A 149 4.74 -17.85 -30.33
N CYS A 150 4.60 -18.98 -31.01
CA CYS A 150 4.76 -19.05 -32.46
C CYS A 150 3.41 -19.30 -33.13
N GLU A 151 3.07 -18.46 -34.10
CA GLU A 151 1.90 -18.58 -34.98
C GLU A 151 2.40 -18.60 -36.43
N GLY A 152 2.40 -19.79 -37.04
CA GLY A 152 3.02 -20.00 -38.36
C GLY A 152 4.53 -19.74 -38.33
N ASP A 153 5.01 -18.87 -39.22
CA ASP A 153 6.43 -18.51 -39.34
C ASP A 153 6.86 -17.36 -38.40
N ALA A 154 5.93 -16.82 -37.59
CA ALA A 154 6.21 -15.70 -36.69
C ALA A 154 6.23 -16.17 -35.23
N CYS A 155 7.34 -15.96 -34.55
CA CYS A 155 7.46 -16.15 -33.09
C CYS A 155 7.57 -14.81 -32.38
N LYS A 156 6.78 -14.62 -31.32
CA LYS A 156 6.85 -13.46 -30.42
C LYS A 156 7.26 -13.93 -29.02
N LEU A 157 8.04 -13.12 -28.32
CA LEU A 157 8.33 -13.35 -26.91
C LEU A 157 7.25 -12.68 -26.07
N GLU A 158 6.52 -13.48 -25.30
CA GLU A 158 5.53 -12.98 -24.35
C GLU A 158 6.05 -13.08 -22.91
N PRO A 159 5.77 -12.10 -22.05
CA PRO A 159 6.14 -12.18 -20.65
C PRO A 159 5.35 -13.28 -19.94
N ASN A 160 6.00 -14.09 -19.11
CA ASN A 160 5.41 -15.14 -18.29
C ASN A 160 4.73 -14.56 -17.04
N VAL A 161 3.87 -13.59 -17.26
CA VAL A 161 2.97 -13.00 -16.29
C VAL A 161 1.78 -12.42 -17.04
N GLN A 162 0.60 -12.58 -16.48
CA GLN A 162 -0.60 -11.90 -16.91
C GLN A 162 -0.86 -10.77 -15.91
N GLN A 163 -0.81 -9.54 -16.39
CA GLN A 163 -1.21 -8.36 -15.63
C GLN A 163 -2.68 -8.03 -15.93
N ARG A 164 -3.48 -7.81 -14.87
CA ARG A 164 -4.88 -7.41 -14.99
C ARG A 164 -5.20 -6.28 -14.03
N LEU A 165 -5.72 -5.15 -14.54
CA LEU A 165 -6.33 -4.11 -13.72
C LEU A 165 -7.77 -4.55 -13.37
N VAL A 166 -8.08 -4.70 -12.09
CA VAL A 166 -9.39 -5.22 -11.62
C VAL A 166 -10.24 -4.20 -10.90
N ASP A 167 -9.65 -3.11 -10.43
CA ASP A 167 -10.38 -1.97 -9.85
C ASP A 167 -9.59 -0.69 -10.14
N SER A 168 -10.27 0.35 -10.61
CA SER A 168 -9.72 1.68 -10.85
C SER A 168 -10.82 2.68 -10.61
N ASN A 169 -10.84 3.30 -9.43
CA ASN A 169 -11.90 4.25 -9.08
C ASN A 169 -11.41 5.28 -8.05
N PHE A 170 -12.19 6.34 -7.85
CA PHE A 170 -11.97 7.34 -6.81
C PHE A 170 -12.67 6.94 -5.53
N TYR A 171 -11.99 7.25 -4.43
CA TYR A 171 -12.42 6.91 -3.10
C TYR A 171 -12.18 8.08 -2.18
N ALA A 172 -13.05 8.18 -1.19
CA ALA A 172 -12.86 9.03 -0.03
C ALA A 172 -12.91 8.18 1.22
N HIS A 173 -11.99 8.40 2.14
CA HIS A 173 -12.12 7.82 3.47
C HIS A 173 -11.74 8.82 4.55
N ARG A 174 -12.40 8.67 5.69
CA ARG A 174 -12.09 9.42 6.91
C ARG A 174 -11.38 8.51 7.89
N VAL A 175 -10.20 8.94 8.32
CA VAL A 175 -9.50 8.31 9.43
C VAL A 175 -9.80 9.09 10.70
N ARG A 176 -10.35 8.39 11.68
CA ARG A 176 -10.58 8.87 13.04
C ARG A 176 -10.16 7.78 14.00
N THR A 177 -9.37 8.12 15.02
CA THR A 177 -9.01 7.15 16.05
C THR A 177 -9.24 7.78 17.41
N GLY A 178 -9.90 7.06 18.34
CA GLY A 178 -10.10 7.59 19.70
C GLY A 178 -8.77 7.90 20.41
N PHE A 179 -7.68 7.29 19.96
CA PHE A 179 -6.32 7.62 20.39
C PHE A 179 -5.84 8.98 19.84
N ALA A 180 -6.07 9.27 18.56
CA ALA A 180 -5.73 10.54 17.92
C ALA A 180 -6.48 11.71 18.59
N ASP A 181 -7.75 11.51 18.92
CA ASP A 181 -8.58 12.48 19.65
C ASP A 181 -7.93 12.88 20.98
N TYR A 182 -7.35 11.93 21.73
CA TYR A 182 -6.63 12.20 22.99
C TYR A 182 -5.41 13.13 22.82
N PHE A 183 -4.77 13.11 21.65
CA PHE A 183 -3.64 13.99 21.33
C PHE A 183 -4.06 15.28 20.60
N GLY A 184 -5.36 15.55 20.51
CA GLY A 184 -5.91 16.72 19.80
C GLY A 184 -5.67 16.65 18.29
N ILE A 185 -5.56 15.45 17.73
CA ILE A 185 -5.35 15.25 16.29
C ILE A 185 -6.72 15.07 15.65
N ALA A 186 -7.13 16.04 14.83
CA ALA A 186 -8.43 16.01 14.18
C ALA A 186 -8.56 14.90 13.13
N ASP A 187 -9.80 14.52 12.86
CA ASP A 187 -10.19 13.61 11.78
C ASP A 187 -9.56 14.04 10.45
N ARG A 188 -9.18 13.06 9.64
CA ARG A 188 -8.52 13.30 8.35
C ARG A 188 -9.34 12.74 7.21
N LEU A 189 -9.64 13.58 6.23
CA LEU A 189 -10.33 13.19 5.01
C LEU A 189 -9.33 13.07 3.86
N PHE A 190 -9.27 11.88 3.26
CA PHE A 190 -8.45 11.58 2.10
C PHE A 190 -9.32 11.42 0.87
N PHE A 191 -8.86 11.97 -0.26
CA PHE A 191 -9.38 11.67 -1.58
C PHE A 191 -8.25 11.08 -2.42
N TYR A 192 -8.52 9.97 -3.11
CA TYR A 192 -7.51 9.29 -3.92
C TYR A 192 -8.14 8.45 -5.02
N LYS A 193 -7.40 8.28 -6.12
CA LYS A 193 -7.61 7.19 -7.07
C LYS A 193 -6.94 5.94 -6.52
N ARG A 194 -7.68 4.83 -6.51
CA ARG A 194 -7.15 3.50 -6.20
C ARG A 194 -7.11 2.66 -7.46
N ASN A 195 -5.96 2.05 -7.74
CA ASN A 195 -5.80 1.06 -8.80
C ASN A 195 -5.39 -0.27 -8.19
N THR A 196 -6.11 -1.35 -8.51
CA THR A 196 -5.79 -2.70 -8.06
C THR A 196 -5.39 -3.56 -9.24
N TYR A 197 -4.16 -4.09 -9.21
CA TYR A 197 -3.62 -4.98 -10.22
C TYR A 197 -3.47 -6.39 -9.67
N LEU A 198 -3.80 -7.38 -10.49
CA LEU A 198 -3.49 -8.78 -10.26
C LEU A 198 -2.40 -9.22 -11.22
N TYR A 199 -1.47 -10.01 -10.71
CA TYR A 199 -0.41 -10.62 -11.48
C TYR A 199 -0.38 -12.12 -11.25
N VAL A 200 -0.58 -12.88 -12.32
CA VAL A 200 -0.59 -14.36 -12.29
C VAL A 200 0.47 -14.87 -13.27
N PRO A 201 1.37 -15.78 -12.88
CA PRO A 201 2.28 -16.40 -13.84
C PRO A 201 1.50 -17.12 -14.95
N ARG A 202 1.80 -16.87 -16.23
CA ARG A 202 1.06 -17.50 -17.35
C ARG A 202 1.25 -19.00 -17.40
N SER A 203 2.39 -19.50 -16.91
CA SER A 203 2.63 -20.93 -16.73
C SER A 203 1.69 -21.59 -15.71
N ARG A 204 1.00 -20.80 -14.86
CA ARG A 204 0.13 -21.24 -13.76
C ARG A 204 -1.06 -20.29 -13.57
N PRO A 205 -2.04 -20.30 -14.50
CA PRO A 205 -3.19 -19.39 -14.44
C PRO A 205 -4.12 -19.64 -13.24
N ASP A 206 -3.99 -20.79 -12.59
CA ASP A 206 -4.69 -21.22 -11.38
C ASP A 206 -4.02 -20.78 -10.07
N ALA A 207 -2.79 -20.27 -10.13
CA ALA A 207 -2.05 -19.86 -8.93
C ALA A 207 -2.68 -18.63 -8.26
N ALA A 208 -2.50 -18.54 -6.94
CA ALA A 208 -2.86 -17.34 -6.20
C ALA A 208 -2.14 -16.10 -6.79
N PRO A 209 -2.87 -15.00 -7.08
CA PRO A 209 -2.27 -13.83 -7.68
C PRO A 209 -1.39 -13.07 -6.69
N MET A 210 -0.33 -12.43 -7.20
CA MET A 210 0.21 -11.26 -6.51
C MET A 210 -0.73 -10.08 -6.75
N VAL A 211 -0.96 -9.26 -5.73
CA VAL A 211 -1.87 -8.12 -5.81
C VAL A 211 -1.13 -6.84 -5.49
N ASP A 212 -1.22 -5.84 -6.37
CA ASP A 212 -0.83 -4.47 -6.06
C ASP A 212 -2.09 -3.63 -5.85
N ILE A 213 -2.14 -2.86 -4.77
CA ILE A 213 -3.13 -1.83 -4.54
C ILE A 213 -2.39 -0.50 -4.42
N LEU A 214 -2.52 0.31 -5.46
CA LEU A 214 -1.90 1.63 -5.56
C LEU A 214 -2.92 2.69 -5.23
N TYR A 215 -2.53 3.62 -4.37
CA TYR A 215 -3.31 4.78 -3.99
C TYR A 215 -2.57 6.04 -4.39
N ASP A 216 -3.24 6.91 -5.14
CA ASP A 216 -2.74 8.20 -5.58
C ASP A 216 -3.77 9.27 -5.19
N GLY A 217 -3.43 10.09 -4.21
CA GLY A 217 -4.32 11.12 -3.65
C GLY A 217 -3.61 12.44 -3.45
N ASN A 218 -2.70 12.78 -4.36
CA ASN A 218 -1.95 14.02 -4.26
C ASN A 218 -2.85 15.25 -4.50
N THR A 219 -2.44 16.42 -3.99
CA THR A 219 -3.24 17.66 -4.08
C THR A 219 -3.59 18.06 -5.51
N ARG A 220 -2.72 17.78 -6.48
CA ARG A 220 -2.98 18.14 -7.89
C ARG A 220 -4.10 17.28 -8.46
N LEU A 221 -4.11 15.99 -8.14
CA LEU A 221 -5.20 15.09 -8.54
C LEU A 221 -6.53 15.58 -7.97
N VAL A 222 -6.58 15.85 -6.67
CA VAL A 222 -7.81 16.32 -6.01
C VAL A 222 -8.30 17.64 -6.61
N ARG A 223 -7.40 18.60 -6.85
CA ARG A 223 -7.75 19.88 -7.50
C ARG A 223 -8.21 19.70 -8.95
N ALA A 224 -7.60 18.77 -9.68
CA ALA A 224 -8.02 18.46 -11.04
C ALA A 224 -9.44 17.85 -11.07
N MET A 225 -9.77 17.02 -10.08
CA MET A 225 -11.12 16.48 -9.91
C MET A 225 -12.15 17.54 -9.50
N GLU A 226 -11.77 18.51 -8.66
CA GLU A 226 -12.65 19.64 -8.33
C GLU A 226 -12.91 20.52 -9.56
N ALA A 227 -11.89 20.70 -10.40
CA ALA A 227 -11.97 21.55 -11.59
C ALA A 227 -12.69 20.90 -12.78
N SER A 228 -13.01 19.59 -12.74
CA SER A 228 -13.63 18.89 -13.87
C SER A 228 -15.14 19.19 -14.04
N GLY A 229 -15.77 19.86 -13.06
CA GLY A 229 -17.09 20.47 -13.21
C GLY A 229 -18.29 19.50 -13.31
N ASP A 230 -18.10 18.26 -12.88
CA ASP A 230 -18.99 17.10 -13.11
C ASP A 230 -19.58 16.51 -11.80
N ALA A 231 -20.06 15.26 -11.87
CA ALA A 231 -20.57 14.50 -10.72
C ALA A 231 -19.50 14.29 -9.63
N THR A 232 -18.23 14.18 -10.01
CA THR A 232 -17.10 13.99 -9.09
C THR A 232 -16.91 15.21 -8.18
N SER A 233 -17.02 16.43 -8.69
CA SER A 233 -16.95 17.65 -7.86
C SER A 233 -18.07 17.70 -6.82
N ARG A 234 -19.32 17.38 -7.22
CA ARG A 234 -20.46 17.31 -6.29
C ARG A 234 -20.31 16.22 -5.24
N TRP A 235 -19.73 15.09 -5.62
CA TRP A 235 -19.40 14.01 -4.69
C TRP A 235 -18.35 14.48 -3.65
N ILE A 236 -17.28 15.17 -4.08
CA ILE A 236 -16.27 15.75 -3.18
C ILE A 236 -16.91 16.75 -2.21
N GLU A 237 -17.76 17.65 -2.71
CA GLU A 237 -18.48 18.66 -1.89
C GLU A 237 -19.36 17.98 -0.84
N ARG A 238 -20.20 17.02 -1.24
CA ARG A 238 -21.05 16.28 -0.29
C ARG A 238 -20.23 15.58 0.79
N VAL A 239 -19.16 14.88 0.39
CA VAL A 239 -18.28 14.19 1.35
C VAL A 239 -17.61 15.19 2.30
N ARG A 240 -17.39 16.43 1.87
CA ARG A 240 -16.85 17.49 2.73
C ARG A 240 -17.88 18.10 3.68
N ASP A 241 -19.15 18.10 3.30
CA ASP A 241 -20.21 18.66 4.14
C ASP A 241 -20.57 17.73 5.33
N GLU A 242 -20.16 16.46 5.30
CA GLU A 242 -20.51 15.45 6.30
C GLU A 242 -19.79 15.60 7.68
N GLY A 243 -19.14 16.73 7.99
CA GLY A 243 -18.60 17.00 9.35
C GLY A 243 -17.32 17.84 9.42
N HIS A 244 -16.71 17.90 10.61
CA HIS A 244 -15.44 18.61 10.84
C HIS A 244 -14.25 17.67 10.66
N PHE A 245 -13.40 17.92 9.66
CA PHE A 245 -12.15 17.20 9.41
C PHE A 245 -11.11 18.15 8.84
N GLU A 246 -9.85 17.73 8.84
CA GLU A 246 -8.79 18.37 8.04
C GLU A 246 -8.52 17.56 6.77
N PRO A 247 -8.28 18.21 5.62
CA PRO A 247 -7.88 17.53 4.40
C PRO A 247 -6.51 16.87 4.59
N ALA A 248 -6.34 15.68 4.01
CA ALA A 248 -5.08 14.96 3.98
C ALA A 248 -4.79 14.44 2.57
N PHE A 249 -3.51 14.53 2.18
CA PHE A 249 -3.06 14.08 0.86
C PHE A 249 -2.26 12.79 0.97
N MET A 250 -2.53 11.89 0.05
CA MET A 250 -1.85 10.60 -0.07
C MET A 250 -0.86 10.70 -1.22
N ASN A 251 0.34 11.21 -0.95
CA ASN A 251 1.36 11.44 -1.97
C ASN A 251 1.85 10.13 -2.58
N TYR A 252 1.91 9.08 -1.76
CA TYR A 252 2.25 7.73 -2.18
C TYR A 252 1.69 6.73 -1.18
N GLN A 253 0.91 5.75 -1.64
CA GLN A 253 0.71 4.53 -0.87
C GLN A 253 0.59 3.35 -1.83
N HIS A 254 1.40 2.33 -1.58
CA HIS A 254 1.43 1.10 -2.39
C HIS A 254 1.44 -0.10 -1.46
N VAL A 255 0.37 -0.89 -1.54
CA VAL A 255 0.24 -2.19 -0.87
C VAL A 255 0.51 -3.29 -1.88
N VAL A 256 1.40 -4.22 -1.53
CA VAL A 256 1.78 -5.35 -2.34
C VAL A 256 1.52 -6.62 -1.54
N LEU A 257 0.71 -7.51 -2.07
CA LEU A 257 0.37 -8.79 -1.46
C LEU A 257 0.98 -9.90 -2.30
N VAL A 258 1.88 -10.68 -1.70
CA VAL A 258 2.60 -11.77 -2.36
C VAL A 258 2.17 -13.09 -1.72
N PRO A 259 1.74 -14.09 -2.53
CA PRO A 259 1.39 -15.39 -1.99
C PRO A 259 2.65 -16.13 -1.57
N ILE A 260 2.60 -16.81 -0.42
CA ILE A 260 3.71 -17.55 0.16
C ILE A 260 3.26 -19.00 0.42
N ALA A 261 3.99 -19.96 -0.13
CA ALA A 261 3.73 -21.38 0.06
C ALA A 261 4.53 -21.98 1.22
N ASP A 262 5.69 -21.41 1.53
CA ASP A 262 6.57 -21.81 2.62
C ASP A 262 7.35 -20.58 3.12
N ALA A 263 6.80 -19.93 4.15
CA ALA A 263 7.38 -18.71 4.68
C ALA A 263 8.78 -18.92 5.25
N GLU A 264 9.03 -20.05 5.91
CA GLU A 264 10.35 -20.36 6.45
C GLU A 264 11.36 -20.37 5.31
N ARG A 265 11.14 -21.16 4.27
CA ARG A 265 12.09 -21.26 3.16
C ARG A 265 12.18 -19.99 2.31
N GLN A 266 11.05 -19.34 2.03
CA GLN A 266 10.99 -18.22 1.09
C GLN A 266 11.39 -16.88 1.71
N LEU A 267 11.19 -16.70 3.02
CA LEU A 267 11.35 -15.42 3.70
C LEU A 267 12.38 -15.47 4.83
N PHE A 268 12.35 -16.48 5.71
CA PHE A 268 13.07 -16.46 6.99
C PHE A 268 14.40 -17.23 6.99
N ALA A 269 14.51 -18.32 6.23
CA ALA A 269 15.72 -19.14 6.10
C ALA A 269 16.86 -18.38 5.42
N ASN A 270 16.54 -17.37 4.61
CA ASN A 270 17.49 -16.43 4.05
C ASN A 270 17.10 -15.00 4.47
N SER A 271 17.73 -14.50 5.54
CA SER A 271 17.50 -13.15 6.06
C SER A 271 17.70 -12.05 5.00
N ASP A 272 18.45 -12.31 3.93
CA ASP A 272 18.71 -11.33 2.88
C ASP A 272 17.47 -11.04 2.02
N THR A 273 16.54 -11.99 1.88
CA THR A 273 15.30 -11.76 1.11
C THR A 273 14.42 -10.74 1.82
N LEU A 274 14.07 -11.00 3.08
CA LEU A 274 13.26 -10.08 3.88
C LEU A 274 13.97 -8.73 4.06
N LYS A 275 15.27 -8.74 4.38
CA LYS A 275 16.05 -7.50 4.52
C LYS A 275 16.02 -6.68 3.23
N ALA A 276 16.24 -7.31 2.08
CA ALA A 276 16.25 -6.59 0.83
C ALA A 276 14.88 -6.07 0.41
N LEU A 277 13.78 -6.77 0.71
CA LEU A 277 12.42 -6.25 0.50
C LEU A 277 12.12 -5.09 1.47
N ALA A 278 12.55 -5.22 2.71
CA ALA A 278 12.38 -4.20 3.74
C ALA A 278 13.15 -2.91 3.40
N THR A 279 14.33 -3.02 2.79
CA THR A 279 15.20 -1.86 2.50
C THR A 279 15.29 -1.51 1.02
N SER A 280 14.47 -2.08 0.14
CA SER A 280 14.47 -1.71 -1.28
C SER A 280 14.00 -0.28 -1.52
N GLY A 281 14.17 0.21 -2.75
CA GLY A 281 13.57 1.45 -3.19
C GLY A 281 12.04 1.35 -3.30
N SER A 282 11.46 2.10 -4.22
CA SER A 282 10.05 2.02 -4.56
C SER A 282 9.65 0.59 -4.96
N MET A 283 8.37 0.28 -4.84
CA MET A 283 7.82 -0.97 -5.35
C MET A 283 7.67 -0.97 -6.89
N PHE A 284 8.09 0.11 -7.56
CA PHE A 284 8.15 0.26 -9.01
C PHE A 284 9.54 -0.01 -9.58
N ASP A 285 10.57 0.00 -8.74
CA ASP A 285 11.93 -0.35 -9.13
C ASP A 285 12.00 -1.78 -9.71
N GLU A 286 12.81 -1.96 -10.75
CA GLU A 286 12.97 -3.25 -11.43
C GLU A 286 13.54 -4.32 -10.49
N MET A 287 14.46 -3.96 -9.60
CA MET A 287 15.07 -4.92 -8.67
C MET A 287 14.04 -5.41 -7.63
N SER A 288 13.24 -4.51 -7.07
CA SER A 288 12.10 -4.86 -6.22
C SER A 288 11.10 -5.76 -6.95
N SER A 289 10.71 -5.36 -8.17
CA SER A 289 9.75 -6.07 -9.01
C SER A 289 10.20 -7.49 -9.32
N LYS A 290 11.48 -7.65 -9.69
CA LYS A 290 12.09 -8.94 -10.02
C LYS A 290 12.15 -9.86 -8.80
N ARG A 291 12.45 -9.33 -7.61
CA ARG A 291 12.46 -10.11 -6.35
C ARG A 291 11.05 -10.64 -6.03
N LEU A 292 10.05 -9.76 -6.08
CA LEU A 292 8.66 -10.12 -5.79
C LEU A 292 8.12 -11.14 -6.79
N TYR A 293 8.39 -10.97 -8.09
CA TYR A 293 8.02 -11.93 -9.12
C TYR A 293 8.68 -13.30 -8.89
N ARG A 294 9.97 -13.34 -8.50
CA ARG A 294 10.65 -14.62 -8.18
C ARG A 294 10.00 -15.34 -7.01
N ILE A 295 9.60 -14.61 -5.96
CA ILE A 295 8.88 -15.20 -4.82
C ILE A 295 7.55 -15.77 -5.28
N ALA A 296 6.72 -14.97 -5.98
CA ALA A 296 5.43 -15.42 -6.49
C ALA A 296 5.55 -16.64 -7.43
N LYS A 297 6.54 -16.64 -8.33
CA LYS A 297 6.84 -17.79 -9.20
C LYS A 297 7.23 -19.03 -8.41
N SER A 298 8.07 -18.88 -7.37
CA SER A 298 8.47 -20.00 -6.51
C SER A 298 7.29 -20.55 -5.70
N THR A 299 6.36 -19.68 -5.25
CA THR A 299 5.12 -20.08 -4.60
C THR A 299 4.25 -20.90 -5.56
N ALA A 300 4.03 -20.42 -6.78
CA ALA A 300 3.22 -21.11 -7.78
C ALA A 300 3.76 -22.51 -8.11
N ALA A 301 5.09 -22.67 -8.18
CA ALA A 301 5.72 -23.97 -8.37
C ALA A 301 5.62 -24.87 -7.13
N ALA A 302 5.72 -24.33 -5.92
CA ALA A 302 5.59 -25.12 -4.69
C ALA A 302 4.16 -25.63 -4.44
N SER A 303 3.15 -24.94 -4.97
CA SER A 303 1.75 -25.39 -4.95
C SER A 303 1.49 -26.68 -5.76
N GLU A 304 2.44 -27.14 -6.58
CA GLU A 304 2.38 -28.43 -7.29
C GLU A 304 2.70 -29.63 -6.40
N GLY A 305 3.43 -29.42 -5.31
CA GLY A 305 3.77 -30.46 -4.34
C GLY A 305 2.97 -30.35 -3.05
N GLU A 306 3.08 -31.35 -2.18
CA GLU A 306 2.71 -31.19 -0.77
C GLU A 306 3.66 -30.16 -0.13
N ALA A 307 3.34 -28.88 -0.26
CA ALA A 307 4.08 -27.83 0.44
C ALA A 307 3.88 -28.01 1.96
N VAL A 308 4.95 -28.46 2.63
CA VAL A 308 5.02 -28.75 4.08
C VAL A 308 5.19 -27.47 4.93
N GLY A 309 5.46 -26.33 4.29
CA GLY A 309 5.78 -25.07 4.98
C GLY A 309 4.56 -24.26 5.46
N VAL A 310 4.84 -23.21 6.24
CA VAL A 310 3.81 -22.26 6.69
C VAL A 310 3.37 -21.39 5.51
N LYS A 311 2.13 -21.61 5.06
CA LYS A 311 1.50 -20.85 3.98
C LYS A 311 0.95 -19.52 4.49
N GLY A 312 0.81 -18.54 3.61
CA GLY A 312 0.17 -17.28 3.95
C GLY A 312 0.37 -16.19 2.91
N THR A 313 0.23 -14.95 3.36
CA THR A 313 0.39 -13.75 2.54
C THR A 313 1.47 -12.86 3.13
N LEU A 314 2.44 -12.47 2.30
CA LEU A 314 3.33 -11.37 2.61
C LEU A 314 2.71 -10.07 2.13
N LEU A 315 2.45 -9.16 3.05
CA LEU A 315 2.00 -7.79 2.80
C LEU A 315 3.19 -6.84 2.95
N ILE A 316 3.47 -6.08 1.90
CA ILE A 316 4.43 -4.98 1.89
C ILE A 316 3.64 -3.70 1.62
N MET A 317 3.63 -2.79 2.57
CA MET A 317 2.99 -1.48 2.42
C MET A 317 4.05 -0.40 2.53
N THR A 318 4.15 0.46 1.53
CA THR A 318 5.01 1.66 1.56
C THR A 318 4.12 2.88 1.42
N SER A 319 4.30 3.89 2.28
CA SER A 319 3.44 5.07 2.30
C SER A 319 4.20 6.35 2.68
N ALA A 320 3.78 7.47 2.08
CA ALA A 320 4.05 8.84 2.48
C ALA A 320 2.75 9.65 2.38
N ASN A 321 2.18 9.99 3.54
CA ASN A 321 0.93 10.76 3.67
C ASN A 321 1.21 12.13 4.31
N GLU A 322 0.48 13.16 3.90
CA GLU A 322 0.53 14.53 4.44
C GLU A 322 -0.43 14.75 5.61
N VAL A 323 -0.40 13.86 6.59
CA VAL A 323 -1.08 14.11 7.86
C VAL A 323 -0.04 14.67 8.84
N GLY A 324 -0.38 15.34 9.96
CA GLY A 324 0.51 16.16 10.82
C GLY A 324 0.80 15.69 12.26
N VAL A 325 2.05 15.75 12.78
CA VAL A 325 2.47 15.15 14.10
C VAL A 325 2.65 16.26 15.08
N PRO A 326 2.01 16.17 16.24
CA PRO A 326 2.31 17.11 17.28
C PRO A 326 3.78 16.96 17.74
N ARG A 327 4.58 18.01 17.50
CA ARG A 327 6.04 18.02 17.79
C ARG A 327 6.40 17.68 19.24
N PHE A 328 5.44 17.82 20.15
CA PHE A 328 5.62 17.53 21.57
C PHE A 328 5.74 16.04 21.87
N ILE A 329 5.33 15.13 20.98
CA ILE A 329 5.39 13.69 21.26
C ILE A 329 6.77 13.15 20.85
N PRO A 330 7.58 12.62 21.79
CA PRO A 330 8.94 12.17 21.50
C PRO A 330 9.00 10.95 20.58
N LEU A 331 10.03 10.86 19.73
CA LEU A 331 10.23 9.80 18.72
C LEU A 331 10.04 8.38 19.27
N TRP A 332 10.58 8.08 20.46
CA TRP A 332 10.45 6.75 21.06
C TRP A 332 8.99 6.37 21.36
N SER A 333 8.17 7.35 21.75
CA SER A 333 6.74 7.16 22.00
C SER A 333 6.00 6.88 20.69
N GLN A 334 6.36 7.63 19.63
CA GLN A 334 5.84 7.42 18.28
C GLN A 334 6.02 5.99 17.78
N LYS A 335 7.24 5.45 17.94
CA LYS A 335 7.58 4.09 17.52
C LYS A 335 6.73 3.06 18.27
N ARG A 336 6.58 3.23 19.60
CA ARG A 336 5.77 2.33 20.44
C ARG A 336 4.29 2.37 20.06
N ILE A 337 3.74 3.56 19.84
CA ILE A 337 2.35 3.74 19.43
C ILE A 337 2.11 3.10 18.06
N SER A 338 2.96 3.42 17.07
CA SER A 338 2.86 2.85 15.73
C SER A 338 2.89 1.33 15.78
N ALA A 339 3.84 0.74 16.50
CA ALA A 339 3.92 -0.72 16.64
C ALA A 339 2.64 -1.31 17.25
N ARG A 340 2.16 -0.74 18.37
CA ARG A 340 0.98 -1.26 19.07
C ARG A 340 -0.30 -1.15 18.24
N VAL A 341 -0.54 0.00 17.61
CA VAL A 341 -1.73 0.23 16.78
C VAL A 341 -1.71 -0.67 15.56
N THR A 342 -0.55 -0.78 14.89
CA THR A 342 -0.42 -1.65 13.71
C THR A 342 -0.60 -3.12 14.07
N LEU A 343 0.02 -3.61 15.15
CA LEU A 343 -0.18 -4.99 15.60
C LEU A 343 -1.66 -5.28 15.89
N LYS A 344 -2.31 -4.44 16.70
CA LYS A 344 -3.74 -4.59 17.02
C LYS A 344 -4.60 -4.62 15.75
N ALA A 345 -4.33 -3.74 14.79
CA ALA A 345 -5.09 -3.68 13.53
C ALA A 345 -4.95 -4.97 12.71
N TYR A 346 -3.73 -5.53 12.61
CA TYR A 346 -3.51 -6.77 11.85
C TYR A 346 -3.97 -8.04 12.60
N GLU A 347 -3.99 -8.02 13.94
CA GLU A 347 -4.68 -9.03 14.74
C GLU A 347 -6.19 -9.01 14.47
N HIS A 348 -6.82 -7.83 14.48
CA HIS A 348 -8.24 -7.67 14.15
C HIS A 348 -8.56 -8.11 12.72
N LEU A 349 -7.70 -7.78 11.76
CA LEU A 349 -7.83 -8.23 10.37
C LEU A 349 -7.83 -9.77 10.28
N LEU A 350 -6.86 -10.44 10.91
CA LEU A 350 -6.79 -11.91 10.94
C LEU A 350 -8.03 -12.52 11.59
N LEU A 351 -8.47 -12.01 12.75
CA LEU A 351 -9.68 -12.45 13.42
C LEU A 351 -10.94 -12.29 12.55
N ALA A 352 -11.03 -11.19 11.80
CA ALA A 352 -12.18 -10.93 10.93
C ALA A 352 -12.19 -11.87 9.71
N MET A 353 -11.03 -12.28 9.20
CA MET A 353 -10.93 -13.28 8.13
C MET A 353 -11.23 -14.70 8.65
N ASP A 354 -10.75 -15.06 9.84
CA ASP A 354 -11.01 -16.38 10.44
C ASP A 354 -12.50 -16.61 10.73
N ARG A 355 -13.22 -15.60 11.22
CA ARG A 355 -14.67 -15.70 11.47
C ARG A 355 -15.44 -16.02 10.20
N SER A 356 -15.05 -15.43 9.06
CA SER A 356 -15.73 -15.67 7.77
C SER A 356 -15.53 -17.08 7.20
N ASN A 357 -14.57 -17.86 7.72
CA ASN A 357 -14.36 -19.24 7.29
C ASN A 357 -15.21 -20.25 8.09
N ASN A 358 -15.86 -19.80 9.17
CA ASN A 358 -16.70 -20.64 10.05
C ASN A 358 -18.20 -20.37 9.89
N GLU A 359 -18.58 -19.45 9.00
CA GLU A 359 -19.94 -19.19 8.52
C GLU A 359 -20.10 -19.80 7.13
#